data_AF-A0A2S4UZS3-F1
#
_entry.id   AF-A0A2S4UZS3-F1
#
_cell.length_a   1.000
_cell.length_b   1.000
_cell.length_c   1.000
_cell.angle_alpha   90.00
_cell.angle_beta   90.00
_cell.angle_gamma   90.00
#
_symmetry.space_group_name_H-M   'P 1'
#
loop_
_entity.id
_entity.type
_entity.pdbx_description
1 polymer ?
#
loop_
_entity_poly.entity_id
_entity_poly.type
_entity_poly.pdbx_seq_one_letter_code
_entity_poly.pdbx_strand_id
1 'polypeptide(L)'
;MRAVNEAQGIDNGHKDLYSTLIRRYHACTGNMDKEDTIGEFKKEDFPVISCTMALGLAQNWKRVRRVITMGQGDPSCIGQMMGRCGRDGRPGLAILFKEKKRKFGLNSLKAIAKADKEDDNVRMDLLAMTPHCSN
;
A
#
# COMPACT_ATOMS: atom_id res chain seq x y z
N MET A 1 1.32 -3.00 -13.14
CA MET A 1 1.44 -4.46 -13.00
C MET A 1 2.38 -5.16 -14.00
N ARG A 2 2.96 -4.45 -14.98
CA ARG A 2 3.86 -5.03 -15.99
C ARG A 2 5.05 -5.78 -15.39
N ALA A 3 5.85 -5.12 -14.54
CA ALA A 3 7.06 -5.71 -13.95
C ALA A 3 6.82 -7.02 -13.19
N VAL A 4 5.69 -7.14 -12.46
CA VAL A 4 5.36 -8.37 -11.71
C VAL A 4 5.05 -9.53 -12.66
N ASN A 5 4.36 -9.27 -13.77
CA ASN A 5 4.02 -10.31 -14.76
C ASN A 5 5.25 -10.71 -15.59
N GLU A 6 6.08 -9.75 -15.98
CA GLU A 6 7.35 -10.02 -16.68
C GLU A 6 8.29 -10.86 -15.81
N ALA A 7 8.37 -10.60 -14.50
CA ALA A 7 9.15 -11.41 -13.57
C ALA A 7 8.64 -12.85 -13.44
N GLN A 8 7.38 -13.12 -13.79
CA GLN A 8 6.82 -14.47 -13.87
C GLN A 8 6.95 -15.11 -15.27
N GLY A 9 7.49 -14.40 -16.25
CA GLY A 9 7.55 -14.86 -17.64
C GLY A 9 6.20 -14.81 -18.36
N ILE A 10 5.22 -14.05 -17.84
CA ILE A 10 3.90 -13.90 -18.46
C ILE A 10 3.90 -12.66 -19.35
N ASP A 11 4.02 -12.87 -20.66
CA ASP A 11 3.93 -11.77 -21.61
C ASP A 11 2.53 -11.14 -21.58
N ASN A 12 2.48 -9.81 -21.62
CA ASN A 12 1.24 -9.02 -21.58
C ASN A 12 0.27 -9.32 -20.40
N GLY A 13 0.67 -10.10 -19.39
CA GLY A 13 -0.21 -10.51 -18.27
C GLY A 13 -0.78 -9.35 -17.46
N HIS A 14 -0.17 -8.17 -17.53
CA HIS A 14 -0.72 -6.96 -16.93
C HIS A 14 -2.06 -6.53 -17.55
N LYS A 15 -2.44 -7.02 -18.73
CA LYS A 15 -3.72 -6.73 -19.39
C LYS A 15 -4.83 -7.71 -18.96
N ASP A 16 -4.47 -8.82 -18.32
CA ASP A 16 -5.44 -9.79 -17.81
C ASP A 16 -6.15 -9.24 -16.56
N LEU A 17 -7.47 -9.16 -16.64
CA LEU A 17 -8.32 -8.71 -15.54
C LEU A 17 -8.50 -9.80 -14.47
N TYR A 18 -8.35 -11.07 -14.86
CA TYR A 18 -8.59 -12.24 -14.02
C TYR A 18 -7.31 -12.93 -13.56
N SER A 19 -6.19 -12.19 -13.51
CA SER A 19 -4.91 -12.71 -13.03
C SER A 19 -5.07 -13.48 -11.72
N THR A 20 -4.53 -14.70 -11.67
CA THR A 20 -4.52 -15.56 -10.48
C THR A 20 -3.49 -15.11 -9.44
N LEU A 21 -2.64 -14.13 -9.78
CA LEU A 21 -1.65 -13.56 -8.87
C LEU A 21 -2.13 -12.23 -8.29
N ILE A 22 -2.50 -11.29 -9.16
CA ILE A 22 -2.66 -9.90 -8.76
C ILE A 22 -3.71 -9.16 -9.58
N ARG A 23 -4.69 -8.60 -8.88
CA ARG A 23 -5.79 -7.84 -9.47
C ARG A 23 -5.76 -6.38 -9.02
N ARG A 24 -6.40 -5.51 -9.81
CA ARG A 24 -6.36 -4.04 -9.61
C ARG A 24 -7.63 -3.54 -8.94
N TYR A 25 -7.46 -2.68 -7.94
CA TYR A 25 -8.57 -1.96 -7.32
C TYR A 25 -8.25 -0.47 -7.26
N HIS A 26 -8.76 0.29 -8.22
CA HIS A 26 -8.53 1.74 -8.32
C HIS A 26 -9.85 2.51 -8.33
N ALA A 27 -9.77 3.84 -8.16
CA ALA A 27 -10.94 4.70 -8.16
C ALA A 27 -11.77 4.52 -9.44
N CYS A 28 -11.10 4.39 -10.59
CA CYS A 28 -11.70 4.19 -11.91
C CYS A 28 -12.11 2.75 -12.24
N THR A 29 -11.87 1.76 -11.36
CA THR A 29 -12.34 0.39 -11.56
C THR A 29 -13.87 0.36 -11.48
N GLY A 30 -14.55 -0.39 -12.35
CA GLY A 30 -16.00 -0.56 -12.33
C GLY A 30 -16.49 -1.15 -11.00
N ASN A 31 -17.72 -0.84 -10.60
CA ASN A 31 -18.24 -1.30 -9.31
C ASN A 31 -18.34 -2.84 -9.24
N MET A 32 -18.77 -3.49 -10.31
CA MET A 32 -18.81 -4.96 -10.40
C MET A 32 -17.39 -5.55 -10.23
N ASP A 33 -16.41 -5.05 -10.99
CA ASP A 33 -15.02 -5.50 -10.87
C ASP A 33 -14.44 -5.31 -9.46
N LYS A 34 -14.82 -4.22 -8.77
CA LYS A 34 -14.43 -3.96 -7.37
C LYS A 34 -15.01 -5.01 -6.43
N GLU A 35 -16.30 -5.33 -6.59
CA GLU A 35 -16.99 -6.34 -5.79
C GLU A 35 -16.42 -7.74 -6.03
N ASP A 36 -16.20 -8.11 -7.28
CA ASP A 36 -15.59 -9.38 -7.68
C ASP A 36 -14.18 -9.52 -7.08
N THR A 37 -13.33 -8.50 -7.28
CA THR A 37 -11.96 -8.48 -6.73
C THR A 37 -11.96 -8.69 -5.21
N ILE A 38 -12.88 -8.05 -4.48
CA ILE A 38 -12.99 -8.24 -3.02
C ILE A 38 -13.48 -9.65 -2.68
N GLY A 39 -14.50 -10.13 -3.38
CA GLY A 39 -15.13 -11.43 -3.14
C GLY A 39 -14.17 -12.59 -3.39
N GLU A 40 -13.51 -12.59 -4.54
CA GLU A 40 -12.53 -13.60 -4.96
C GLU A 40 -11.25 -13.54 -4.11
N PHE A 41 -10.82 -12.34 -3.69
CA PHE A 41 -9.74 -12.23 -2.71
C PHE A 41 -10.13 -12.85 -1.35
N LYS A 42 -11.38 -12.73 -0.91
CA LYS A 42 -11.84 -13.38 0.33
C LYS A 42 -11.92 -14.90 0.19
N LYS A 43 -12.21 -15.42 -1.01
CA LYS A 43 -12.22 -16.86 -1.36
C LYS A 43 -10.84 -17.47 -1.54
N GLU A 44 -9.81 -16.63 -1.54
CA GLU A 44 -8.41 -17.02 -1.74
C GLU A 44 -8.01 -17.34 -3.19
N ASP A 45 -8.82 -16.92 -4.15
CA ASP A 45 -8.61 -17.19 -5.59
C ASP A 45 -7.33 -16.52 -6.13
N PHE A 46 -6.88 -15.43 -5.49
CA PHE A 46 -5.59 -14.80 -5.76
C PHE A 46 -4.99 -14.15 -4.50
N PRO A 47 -3.65 -13.95 -4.44
CA PRO A 47 -2.97 -13.50 -3.24
C PRO A 47 -2.71 -12.00 -3.11
N VAL A 48 -2.76 -11.18 -4.19
CA VAL A 48 -2.37 -9.76 -4.11
C VAL A 48 -3.39 -8.82 -4.73
N ILE A 49 -3.70 -7.71 -4.04
CA ILE A 49 -4.45 -6.58 -4.62
C ILE A 49 -3.49 -5.41 -4.81
N SER A 50 -3.38 -4.92 -6.04
CA SER A 50 -2.78 -3.61 -6.34
C SER A 50 -3.84 -2.55 -6.27
N CYS A 51 -3.72 -1.58 -5.36
CA CYS A 51 -4.76 -0.58 -5.17
C CYS A 51 -4.22 0.83 -4.97
N THR A 52 -5.10 1.80 -5.20
CA THR A 52 -4.95 3.15 -4.64
C THR A 52 -5.73 3.24 -3.33
N MET A 53 -5.75 4.44 -2.75
CA MET A 53 -6.60 4.82 -1.62
C MET A 53 -8.08 4.46 -1.76
N ALA A 54 -8.55 4.21 -3.00
CA ALA A 54 -9.91 3.79 -3.29
C ALA A 54 -10.32 2.47 -2.61
N LEU A 55 -9.38 1.63 -2.17
CA LEU A 55 -9.67 0.34 -1.51
C LEU A 55 -10.50 0.47 -0.21
N GLY A 56 -10.77 1.71 0.25
CA GLY A 56 -11.90 2.02 1.11
C GLY A 56 -11.73 1.57 2.57
N LEU A 57 -12.43 2.28 3.46
CA LEU A 57 -12.35 2.02 4.90
C LEU A 57 -13.17 0.82 5.37
N ALA A 58 -14.25 0.49 4.65
CA ALA A 58 -15.35 -0.35 5.11
C ALA A 58 -15.07 -1.87 5.13
N GLN A 59 -14.04 -2.36 4.42
CA GLN A 59 -13.80 -3.80 4.33
C GLN A 59 -12.90 -4.31 5.46
N ASN A 60 -13.25 -5.48 6.00
CA ASN A 60 -12.45 -6.19 6.98
C ASN A 60 -11.41 -7.09 6.30
N TRP A 61 -10.14 -6.71 6.39
CA TRP A 61 -9.03 -7.35 5.70
C TRP A 61 -8.27 -8.36 6.57
N LYS A 62 -8.98 -9.27 7.25
CA LYS A 62 -8.38 -10.27 8.17
C LYS A 62 -7.27 -11.12 7.52
N ARG A 63 -7.35 -11.36 6.21
CA ARG A 63 -6.38 -12.16 5.44
C ARG A 63 -5.09 -11.39 5.11
N VAL A 64 -5.12 -10.05 5.13
CA VAL A 64 -3.95 -9.26 4.71
C VAL A 64 -2.84 -9.38 5.74
N ARG A 65 -1.70 -9.90 5.28
CA ARG A 65 -0.48 -10.08 6.08
C ARG A 65 0.56 -9.01 5.82
N ARG A 66 0.55 -8.46 4.61
CA ARG A 66 1.56 -7.53 4.15
C ARG A 66 0.90 -6.38 3.42
N VAL A 67 1.36 -5.18 3.71
CA VAL A 67 0.99 -3.97 2.96
C VAL A 67 2.28 -3.36 2.45
N ILE A 68 2.37 -3.19 1.13
CA ILE A 68 3.50 -2.52 0.49
C ILE A 68 2.99 -1.19 -0.04
N THR A 69 3.54 -0.10 0.47
CA THR A 69 3.23 1.25 -0.03
C THR A 69 4.42 1.75 -0.85
N MET A 70 4.11 2.31 -2.01
CA MET A 70 5.11 2.84 -2.95
C MET A 70 4.89 4.34 -3.11
N GLY A 71 5.96 5.13 -3.03
CA GLY A 71 5.89 6.58 -3.26
C GLY A 71 5.33 7.35 -2.07
N GLN A 72 5.04 8.64 -2.24
CA GLN A 72 4.55 9.56 -1.19
C GLN A 72 3.02 9.69 -1.20
N GLY A 73 2.47 10.17 -0.09
CA GLY A 73 1.04 10.39 0.09
C GLY A 73 0.76 11.06 1.43
N ASP A 74 -0.52 11.21 1.79
CA ASP A 74 -0.91 11.70 3.11
C ASP A 74 -0.49 10.69 4.22
N PRO A 75 0.16 11.14 5.32
CA PRO A 75 0.61 10.25 6.39
C PRO A 75 -0.52 9.45 7.03
N SER A 76 -1.68 10.07 7.24
CA SER A 76 -2.83 9.44 7.90
C SER A 76 -3.38 8.32 7.03
N CYS A 77 -3.51 8.59 5.74
CA CYS A 77 -3.88 7.66 4.70
C CYS A 77 -2.92 6.46 4.61
N ILE A 78 -1.61 6.70 4.65
CA ILE A 78 -0.62 5.62 4.68
C ILE A 78 -0.74 4.82 5.97
N GLY A 79 -0.92 5.47 7.12
CA GLY A 79 -1.23 4.85 8.40
C GLY A 79 -2.44 3.90 8.33
N GLN A 80 -3.53 4.38 7.73
CA GLN A 80 -4.75 3.58 7.53
C GLN A 80 -4.53 2.39 6.60
N MET A 81 -3.66 2.52 5.58
CA MET A 81 -3.29 1.42 4.69
C MET A 81 -2.45 0.38 5.45
N MET A 82 -1.47 0.82 6.25
CA MET A 82 -0.66 -0.08 7.07
C MET A 82 -1.52 -0.85 8.09
N GLY A 83 -2.50 -0.20 8.71
CA GLY A 83 -3.46 -0.82 9.63
C GLY A 83 -4.43 -1.84 8.99
N ARG A 84 -4.21 -2.23 7.73
CA ARG A 84 -4.94 -3.31 7.06
C ARG A 84 -4.33 -4.67 7.33
N CYS A 85 -3.01 -4.75 7.53
CA CYS A 85 -2.39 -6.03 7.87
C CYS A 85 -2.58 -6.37 9.35
N GLY A 86 -2.70 -7.66 9.66
CA GLY A 86 -2.72 -8.15 11.05
C GLY A 86 -4.03 -7.94 11.82
N ARG A 87 -5.13 -7.60 11.12
CA ARG A 87 -6.45 -7.35 11.76
C ARG A 87 -7.09 -8.55 12.45
N ASP A 88 -6.56 -9.74 12.25
CA ASP A 88 -6.99 -10.95 12.94
C ASP A 88 -6.17 -11.27 14.20
N GLY A 89 -5.39 -10.30 14.69
CA GLY A 89 -4.56 -10.44 15.89
C GLY A 89 -3.23 -11.16 15.66
N ARG A 90 -3.00 -11.70 14.45
CA ARG A 90 -1.70 -12.25 14.05
C ARG A 90 -0.80 -11.14 13.48
N PRO A 91 0.54 -11.26 13.58
CA PRO A 91 1.45 -10.24 13.07
C PRO A 91 1.18 -9.84 11.61
N GLY A 92 1.28 -8.54 11.35
CA GLY A 92 1.24 -7.93 10.02
C GLY A 92 2.56 -7.20 9.73
N LEU A 93 2.92 -7.07 8.45
CA LEU A 93 4.13 -6.37 8.02
C LEU A 93 3.77 -5.24 7.05
N ALA A 94 4.13 -4.02 7.41
CA ALA A 94 4.08 -2.87 6.51
C ALA A 94 5.49 -2.60 5.94
N ILE A 95 5.60 -2.49 4.62
CA ILE A 95 6.83 -2.13 3.91
C ILE A 95 6.57 -0.82 3.15
N LEU A 96 7.40 0.18 3.38
CA LEU A 96 7.29 1.48 2.72
C LEU A 96 8.50 1.69 1.80
N PHE A 97 8.25 1.74 0.50
CA PHE A 97 9.27 2.13 -0.47
C PHE A 97 9.17 3.65 -0.70
N LYS A 98 10.10 4.37 -0.08
CA LYS A 98 10.23 5.83 -0.16
C LYS A 98 11.52 6.22 -0.86
N GLU A 99 11.53 7.41 -1.45
CA GLU A 99 12.76 7.98 -1.98
C GLU A 99 13.75 8.22 -0.83
N LYS A 100 15.00 7.77 -0.99
CA LYS A 100 16.05 7.94 0.01
C LYS A 100 16.32 9.43 0.31
N LYS A 101 16.21 10.28 -0.71
CA LYS A 101 16.28 11.72 -0.58
C LYS A 101 15.18 12.35 -1.42
N ARG A 102 14.35 13.18 -0.80
CA ARG A 102 13.31 13.94 -1.48
C ARG A 102 13.86 15.29 -1.91
N LYS A 103 13.63 15.67 -3.17
CA LYS A 103 13.96 17.00 -3.67
C LYS A 103 13.14 18.05 -2.90
N PHE A 104 13.82 19.03 -2.30
CA PHE A 104 13.20 20.03 -1.41
C PHE A 104 12.52 19.45 -0.15
N GLY A 105 12.78 18.19 0.19
CA GLY A 105 12.34 17.58 1.45
C GLY A 105 13.37 17.73 2.55
N LEU A 106 12.97 17.40 3.77
CA LEU A 106 13.87 17.24 4.89
C LEU A 106 14.59 15.90 4.73
N ASN A 107 15.92 15.95 4.61
CA ASN A 107 16.75 14.78 4.30
C ASN A 107 17.68 14.37 5.46
N SER A 108 17.42 14.90 6.67
CA SER A 108 18.16 14.52 7.89
C SER A 108 17.30 14.66 9.14
N LEU A 109 17.56 13.84 10.16
CA LEU A 109 16.88 13.90 11.46
C LEU A 109 17.07 15.27 12.14
N LYS A 110 18.22 15.94 11.95
CA LYS A 110 18.47 17.28 12.49
C LYS A 110 17.55 18.34 11.87
N ALA A 111 17.25 18.21 10.58
CA ALA A 111 16.33 19.12 9.89
C ALA A 111 14.88 18.86 10.33
N ILE A 112 14.49 17.59 10.46
CA ILE A 112 13.17 17.19 10.98
C ILE A 112 12.96 17.68 12.41
N ALA A 113 13.96 17.57 13.28
CA ALA A 113 13.86 17.99 14.68
C ALA A 113 13.58 19.49 14.86
N LYS A 114 13.89 20.32 13.86
CA LYS A 114 13.67 21.77 13.85
C LYS A 114 12.42 22.19 13.07
N ALA A 115 11.77 21.25 12.39
CA ALA A 115 10.61 21.51 11.56
C ALA A 115 9.30 21.38 12.35
N ASP A 116 8.22 21.87 11.75
CA ASP A 116 6.87 21.67 12.27
C ASP A 116 6.45 20.19 12.13
N LYS A 117 6.15 19.53 13.24
CA LYS A 117 5.81 18.10 13.26
C LYS A 117 4.35 17.83 12.91
N GLU A 118 3.52 18.87 12.87
CA GLU A 118 2.14 18.79 12.42
C GLU A 118 2.04 18.84 10.89
N ASP A 119 3.08 19.33 10.20
CA ASP A 119 3.12 19.35 8.73
C ASP A 119 3.25 17.93 8.15
N ASP A 120 2.35 17.60 7.23
CA ASP A 120 2.29 16.27 6.63
C ASP A 120 3.52 15.91 5.81
N ASN A 121 4.21 16.87 5.18
CA ASN A 121 5.46 16.57 4.48
C ASN A 121 6.56 16.21 5.48
N VAL A 122 6.64 16.92 6.61
CA VAL A 122 7.60 16.60 7.68
C VAL A 122 7.31 15.22 8.26
N ARG A 123 6.04 14.88 8.49
CA ARG A 123 5.62 13.55 8.95
C ARG A 123 5.99 12.47 7.93
N MET A 124 5.80 12.73 6.63
CA MET A 124 6.20 11.80 5.57
C MET A 124 7.71 11.61 5.46
N ASP A 125 8.48 12.68 5.60
CA ASP A 125 9.95 12.63 5.58
C ASP A 125 10.48 11.87 6.81
N LEU A 126 9.82 12.02 7.97
CA LEU A 126 10.12 11.24 9.17
C LEU A 126 9.81 9.75 8.98
N LEU A 127 8.64 9.40 8.44
CA LEU A 127 8.27 8.01 8.13
C LEU A 127 9.26 7.34 7.16
N ALA A 128 9.85 8.10 6.24
CA ALA A 128 10.81 7.57 5.28
C ALA A 128 12.18 7.27 5.91
N MET A 129 12.54 7.92 7.02
CA MET A 129 13.86 7.78 7.65
C MET A 129 13.90 6.83 8.83
N THR A 130 12.76 6.60 9.47
CA THR A 130 12.72 5.87 10.74
C THR A 130 11.85 4.63 10.63
N PRO A 131 12.33 3.45 11.08
CA PRO A 131 11.48 2.29 11.21
C PRO A 131 10.41 2.56 12.27
N HIS A 132 9.17 2.15 12.00
CA HIS A 132 8.03 2.30 12.89
C HIS A 132 7.45 0.93 13.23
N CYS A 133 7.12 0.72 14.50
CA CYS A 133 6.32 -0.41 14.96
C CYS A 133 4.95 0.12 15.42
N SER A 134 3.87 -0.41 14.86
CA SER A 134 2.52 -0.19 15.38
C SER A 134 2.25 -1.22 16.48
N ASN A 135 1.93 -0.74 17.69
CA ASN A 135 1.49 -1.58 18.81
C ASN A 135 0.09 -2.14 18.57
#